data_AF-A0A9E1QCZ1-F1
#
_entry.id   AF-A0A9E1QCZ1-F1
#
_cell.length_a   1.000
_cell.length_b   1.000
_cell.length_c   1.000
_cell.angle_alpha   90.00
_cell.angle_beta   90.00
_cell.angle_gamma   90.00
#
_symmetry.space_group_name_H-M   'P 1'
#
loop_
_entity.id
_entity.type
_entity.pdbx_description
1 polymer ?
#
loop_
_entity_poly.entity_id
_entity_poly.type
_entity_poly.pdbx_seq_one_letter_code
_entity_poly.pdbx_strand_id
1 'polypeptide(L)'
;MFLFSNEFLGQNTNKDNNYTFKRGDYNGIGKWYMGREIAYVMGFEGIDWLERSEREEEENVSKLIKNMRIKSNDVIADIGAGSGYHTFKIASLTKNGLVYAIDIQPEMLMVIEKTKESGKIKNIETILGSEKSIHLPSNSIDKILM
;
A
#
# COMPACT_ATOMS: atom_id res chain seq x y z
N MET A 1 -33.21 -10.28 -1.06
CA MET A 1 -32.39 -9.27 -1.76
C MET A 1 -31.08 -9.96 -2.11
N PHE A 2 -30.95 -10.39 -3.37
CA PHE A 2 -29.81 -11.18 -3.85
C PHE A 2 -28.61 -10.25 -4.09
N LEU A 3 -27.47 -10.54 -3.45
CA LEU A 3 -26.20 -9.89 -3.72
C LEU A 3 -25.49 -10.66 -4.83
N PHE A 4 -25.38 -10.04 -6.00
CA PHE A 4 -24.53 -10.51 -7.09
C PHE A 4 -23.07 -10.21 -6.73
N SER A 5 -22.26 -11.26 -6.59
CA SER A 5 -20.80 -11.12 -6.54
C SER A 5 -20.29 -10.78 -7.94
N ASN A 6 -19.68 -9.60 -8.12
CA ASN A 6 -18.99 -9.26 -9.36
C ASN A 6 -17.83 -10.23 -9.58
N GLU A 7 -17.85 -10.98 -10.68
CA GLU A 7 -16.72 -11.79 -11.11
C GLU A 7 -15.57 -10.89 -11.56
N PHE A 8 -14.41 -11.07 -10.92
CA PHE A 8 -13.19 -10.34 -11.22
C PHE A 8 -12.50 -10.95 -12.45
N LEU A 9 -12.38 -10.18 -13.53
CA LEU A 9 -11.83 -10.57 -14.84
C LEU A 9 -10.30 -10.81 -14.87
N GLY A 10 -9.69 -11.14 -13.73
CA GLY A 10 -8.27 -11.50 -13.63
C GLY A 10 -8.00 -13.02 -13.70
N GLN A 11 -9.03 -13.86 -13.62
CA GLN A 11 -8.87 -15.31 -13.56
C GLN A 11 -8.99 -15.92 -14.96
N ASN A 12 -7.90 -15.91 -15.73
CA ASN A 12 -7.79 -16.73 -16.92
C ASN A 12 -8.02 -18.21 -16.56
N THR A 13 -8.86 -18.88 -17.35
CA THR A 13 -9.40 -20.23 -17.16
C THR A 13 -8.39 -21.34 -17.46
N ASN A 14 -7.20 -21.30 -16.84
CA ASN A 14 -6.40 -22.53 -16.69
C ASN A 14 -6.94 -23.29 -15.47
N LYS A 15 -7.62 -24.41 -15.72
CA LYS A 15 -7.99 -25.39 -14.69
C LYS A 15 -6.73 -26.11 -14.20
N ASP A 16 -5.83 -25.39 -13.56
CA ASP A 16 -4.81 -26.00 -12.74
C ASP A 16 -5.46 -26.44 -11.43
N ASN A 17 -5.58 -27.75 -11.22
CA ASN A 17 -6.09 -28.42 -10.00
C ASN A 17 -5.20 -28.16 -8.75
N ASN A 18 -4.43 -27.07 -8.73
CA ASN A 18 -3.50 -26.73 -7.66
C ASN A 18 -4.19 -26.10 -6.43
N TYR A 19 -5.48 -25.76 -6.57
CA TYR A 19 -6.27 -25.19 -5.48
C TYR A 19 -7.24 -26.22 -4.88
N THR A 20 -7.31 -26.26 -3.55
CA THR A 20 -8.32 -27.03 -2.80
C THR A 20 -9.09 -26.10 -1.88
N PHE A 21 -10.31 -26.49 -1.50
CA PHE A 21 -11.15 -25.69 -0.61
C PHE A 21 -11.51 -26.51 0.62
N LYS A 22 -11.14 -26.02 1.80
CA LYS A 22 -11.47 -26.62 3.09
C LYS A 22 -11.39 -25.57 4.19
N ARG A 23 -12.12 -25.80 5.29
CA ARG A 23 -12.06 -24.94 6.48
C ARG A 23 -10.69 -25.09 7.15
N GLY A 24 -10.06 -23.97 7.49
CA GLY A 24 -8.75 -23.94 8.14
C GLY A 24 -8.63 -22.89 9.22
N ASP A 25 -7.55 -22.11 9.17
CA ASP A 25 -7.19 -21.06 10.10
C ASP A 25 -8.25 -19.95 10.16
N TYR A 26 -8.35 -19.27 11.30
CA TYR A 26 -9.26 -18.14 11.47
C TYR A 26 -9.00 -17.01 10.46
N ASN A 27 -7.75 -16.83 10.04
CA ASN A 27 -7.32 -15.81 9.08
C ASN A 27 -7.25 -16.32 7.63
N GLY A 28 -7.74 -17.54 7.37
CA GLY A 28 -7.74 -18.16 6.05
C GLY A 28 -9.03 -17.90 5.27
N ILE A 29 -8.92 -17.75 3.95
CA ILE A 29 -10.10 -17.57 3.06
C ILE A 29 -10.74 -18.91 2.64
N GLY A 30 -10.36 -20.03 3.24
CA GLY A 30 -10.84 -21.36 2.87
C GLY A 30 -10.32 -21.89 1.53
N LYS A 31 -9.49 -21.11 0.82
CA LYS A 31 -8.80 -21.49 -0.43
C LYS A 31 -7.37 -21.89 -0.10
N TRP A 32 -6.93 -23.05 -0.58
CA TRP A 32 -5.64 -23.62 -0.29
C TRP A 32 -4.85 -23.83 -1.57
N TYR A 33 -3.55 -23.52 -1.55
CA TYR A 33 -2.62 -23.75 -2.66
C TYR A 33 -1.44 -24.56 -2.16
N MET A 34 -1.15 -25.70 -2.82
CA MET A 34 -0.04 -26.59 -2.45
C MET A 34 0.02 -26.95 -0.95
N GLY A 35 -1.14 -27.23 -0.35
CA GLY A 35 -1.23 -27.63 1.05
C GLY A 35 -1.14 -26.50 2.08
N ARG A 36 -1.10 -25.23 1.65
CA ARG A 36 -1.18 -24.05 2.54
C ARG A 36 -2.46 -23.27 2.29
N GLU A 37 -3.09 -22.80 3.36
CA GLU A 37 -4.24 -21.90 3.23
C GLU A 37 -3.80 -20.51 2.81
N ILE A 38 -4.57 -19.90 1.91
CA ILE A 38 -4.40 -18.51 1.51
C ILE A 38 -5.02 -17.64 2.61
N ALA A 39 -4.24 -16.67 3.08
CA ALA A 39 -4.72 -15.70 4.07
C ALA A 39 -5.62 -14.65 3.42
N TYR A 40 -6.42 -13.95 4.23
CA TYR A 40 -7.04 -12.70 3.79
C TYR A 40 -5.97 -11.71 3.32
N VAL A 41 -6.23 -11.03 2.22
CA VAL A 41 -5.44 -9.85 1.84
C VAL A 41 -5.91 -8.66 2.68
N MET A 42 -4.96 -7.94 3.26
CA MET A 42 -5.27 -6.71 3.98
C MET A 42 -5.66 -5.62 2.97
N GLY A 43 -6.91 -5.19 3.01
CA GLY A 43 -7.44 -4.07 2.23
C GLY A 43 -7.68 -2.82 3.07
N PHE A 44 -8.28 -1.80 2.48
CA PHE A 44 -8.73 -0.57 3.14
C PHE A 44 -9.53 -0.81 4.42
N GLU A 45 -10.29 -1.89 4.49
CA GLU A 45 -11.09 -2.28 5.65
C GLU A 45 -10.24 -2.54 6.92
N GLY A 46 -8.94 -2.83 6.76
CA GLY A 46 -7.98 -3.04 7.84
C GLY A 46 -7.05 -1.86 8.12
N ILE A 47 -7.36 -0.66 7.61
CA ILE A 47 -6.46 0.49 7.67
C ILE A 47 -6.04 0.89 9.09
N ASP A 48 -6.92 0.70 10.08
CA ASP A 48 -6.61 1.00 11.49
C ASP A 48 -5.43 0.16 12.00
N TRP A 49 -5.23 -1.06 11.47
CA TRP A 49 -4.07 -1.87 11.82
C TRP A 49 -2.75 -1.30 11.27
N LEU A 50 -2.80 -0.56 10.16
CA LEU A 50 -1.62 0.09 9.57
C LEU A 50 -1.12 1.27 10.42
N GLU A 51 -2.00 1.88 11.22
CA GLU A 51 -1.71 3.03 12.08
C GLU A 51 -1.50 2.64 13.56
N ARG A 52 -1.42 1.34 13.87
CA ARG A 52 -1.26 0.86 15.25
C ARG A 52 -0.02 1.45 15.93
N SER A 53 -0.16 1.79 17.21
CA SER A 53 0.89 2.46 18.00
C SER A 53 2.19 1.66 18.06
N GLU A 54 2.10 0.34 18.03
CA GLU A 54 3.20 -0.60 18.16
C GLU A 54 4.07 -0.66 16.89
N ARG A 55 3.60 -0.12 15.76
CA ARG A 55 4.28 -0.23 14.46
C ARG A 55 5.69 0.34 14.47
N GLU A 56 5.91 1.44 15.18
CA GLU A 56 7.24 2.03 15.32
C GLU A 56 8.20 1.10 16.08
N GLU A 57 7.71 0.40 17.11
CA GLU A 57 8.50 -0.53 17.92
C GLU A 57 8.78 -1.85 17.16
N GLU A 58 7.80 -2.37 16.43
CA GLU A 58 7.90 -3.61 15.67
C GLU A 58 8.73 -3.47 14.40
N GLU A 59 8.56 -2.37 13.65
CA GLU A 59 9.15 -2.18 12.32
C GLU A 59 10.35 -1.20 12.31
N ASN A 60 10.64 -0.54 13.44
CA ASN A 60 11.76 0.40 13.62
C ASN A 60 11.83 1.46 12.50
N VAL A 61 10.69 2.08 12.24
CA VAL A 61 10.47 2.96 11.08
C VAL A 61 11.40 4.17 11.11
N SER A 62 11.69 4.74 12.27
CA SER A 62 12.65 5.83 12.42
C SER A 62 14.04 5.46 11.92
N LYS A 63 14.49 4.22 12.14
CA LYS A 63 15.77 3.73 11.65
C LYS A 63 15.74 3.54 10.13
N LEU A 64 14.64 3.04 9.58
CA LEU A 64 14.43 2.94 8.13
C LEU A 64 14.52 4.32 7.46
N ILE A 65 13.72 5.28 7.93
CA ILE A 65 13.70 6.65 7.38
C ILE A 65 15.07 7.33 7.51
N LYS A 66 15.76 7.16 8.65
CA LYS A 66 17.12 7.68 8.84
C LYS A 66 18.12 7.09 7.84
N ASN A 67 18.02 5.79 7.56
CA ASN A 67 18.92 5.09 6.65
C ASN A 67 18.68 5.44 5.18
N MET A 68 17.49 5.92 4.81
CA MET A 68 17.22 6.45 3.48
C MET A 68 18.01 7.73 3.15
N ARG A 69 18.58 8.41 4.17
CA ARG A 69 19.39 9.64 4.01
C ARG A 69 18.70 10.67 3.11
N ILE A 70 17.43 10.90 3.42
CA ILE A 70 16.53 11.78 2.67
C ILE A 70 17.07 13.21 2.70
N LYS A 71 17.18 13.82 1.53
CA LYS A 71 17.52 15.24 1.35
C LYS A 71 16.25 16.05 1.17
N SER A 72 16.33 17.33 1.51
CA SER A 72 15.17 18.24 1.44
C SER A 72 14.60 18.41 0.03
N ASN A 73 15.37 18.14 -1.01
CA ASN A 73 15.00 18.29 -2.42
C ASN A 73 14.81 16.95 -3.15
N ASP A 74 14.87 15.82 -2.44
CA ASP A 74 14.67 14.52 -3.06
C ASP A 74 13.22 14.39 -3.56
N VAL A 75 13.05 13.77 -4.73
CA VAL A 75 11.78 13.24 -5.22
C VAL A 75 11.71 11.76 -4.87
N ILE A 76 10.73 11.35 -4.08
CA ILE A 76 10.64 10.00 -3.49
C ILE A 76 9.33 9.34 -3.88
N ALA A 77 9.36 8.05 -4.21
CA ALA A 77 8.16 7.24 -4.41
C ALA A 77 7.95 6.26 -3.24
N ASP A 78 6.74 6.26 -2.68
CA ASP A 78 6.26 5.29 -1.69
C ASP A 78 5.25 4.36 -2.39
N ILE A 79 5.69 3.15 -2.74
CA ILE A 79 4.90 2.18 -3.52
C ILE A 79 4.17 1.25 -2.54
N GLY A 80 2.84 1.19 -2.64
CA GLY A 80 2.02 0.55 -1.62
C GLY A 80 1.85 1.44 -0.39
N ALA A 81 1.62 2.73 -0.62
CA ALA A 81 1.59 3.75 0.43
C ALA A 81 0.56 3.49 1.53
N GLY A 82 -0.52 2.74 1.24
CA GLY A 82 -1.58 2.43 2.19
C GLY A 82 -2.19 3.69 2.80
N SER A 83 -2.24 3.76 4.12
CA SER A 83 -2.71 4.95 4.86
C SER A 83 -1.82 6.19 4.72
N GLY A 84 -0.59 6.03 4.21
CA GLY A 84 0.40 7.09 4.09
C GLY A 84 1.36 7.23 5.27
N TYR A 85 1.39 6.26 6.20
CA TYR A 85 2.25 6.31 7.40
C TYR A 85 3.70 6.71 7.10
N HIS A 86 4.34 6.07 6.12
CA HIS A 86 5.69 6.42 5.68
C HIS A 86 5.73 7.69 4.84
N THR A 87 4.81 7.81 3.87
CA THR A 87 4.62 9.00 3.03
C THR A 87 4.69 10.30 3.84
N PHE A 88 3.94 10.42 4.95
CA PHE A 88 3.93 11.64 5.76
C PHE A 88 5.24 11.89 6.52
N LYS A 89 5.88 10.84 7.03
CA LYS A 89 7.21 10.96 7.67
C LYS A 89 8.25 11.42 6.66
N ILE A 90 8.25 10.86 5.45
CA ILE A 90 9.14 11.23 4.34
C ILE A 90 8.88 12.69 3.94
N ALA A 91 7.61 13.07 3.75
CA ALA A 91 7.23 14.43 3.35
C ALA A 91 7.70 15.51 4.33
N SER A 92 7.76 15.20 5.63
CA SER A 92 8.30 16.11 6.65
C SER A 92 9.79 16.45 6.46
N LEU A 93 10.53 15.55 5.79
CA LEU A 93 11.97 15.67 5.52
C LEU A 93 12.26 16.23 4.12
N THR A 94 11.37 16.05 3.14
CA THR A 94 11.50 16.51 1.73
C THR A 94 10.83 17.86 1.47
N LYS A 95 11.10 18.88 2.31
CA LYS A 95 10.35 20.16 2.30
C LYS A 95 10.35 20.92 0.97
N ASN A 96 11.39 20.74 0.14
CA ASN A 96 11.57 21.36 -1.17
C ASN A 96 11.52 20.33 -2.31
N GLY A 97 11.19 19.08 -1.99
CA GLY A 97 11.06 17.97 -2.91
C GLY A 97 9.60 17.55 -3.04
N LEU A 98 9.39 16.31 -3.45
CA LEU A 98 8.06 15.76 -3.70
C LEU A 98 8.01 14.29 -3.28
N VAL A 99 6.91 13.87 -2.69
CA VAL A 99 6.64 12.45 -2.40
C VAL A 99 5.47 11.98 -3.26
N TYR A 100 5.71 10.99 -4.11
CA TYR A 100 4.65 10.26 -4.79
C TYR A 100 4.17 9.13 -3.89
N ALA A 101 2.89 9.15 -3.52
CA ALA A 101 2.24 8.09 -2.77
C ALA A 101 1.41 7.23 -3.73
N ILE A 102 1.86 6.00 -3.97
CA ILE A 102 1.25 5.13 -4.97
C ILE A 102 0.55 3.96 -4.26
N ASP A 103 -0.72 3.75 -4.56
CA ASP A 103 -1.47 2.59 -4.11
C ASP A 103 -2.41 2.11 -5.21
N ILE A 104 -2.76 0.82 -5.20
CA ILE A 104 -3.73 0.24 -6.14
C ILE A 104 -5.17 0.47 -5.68
N GLN A 105 -5.39 0.75 -4.39
CA GLN A 105 -6.70 0.96 -3.79
C GLN A 105 -7.02 2.46 -3.74
N PRO A 106 -8.04 2.95 -4.46
CA PRO A 106 -8.44 4.37 -4.42
C PRO A 106 -8.75 4.88 -3.00
N GLU A 107 -9.28 4.01 -2.14
CA GLU A 107 -9.67 4.34 -0.77
C GLU A 107 -8.47 4.71 0.10
N MET A 108 -7.34 4.04 -0.09
CA MET A 108 -6.06 4.38 0.56
C MET A 108 -5.60 5.78 0.18
N LEU A 109 -5.65 6.09 -1.13
CA LEU A 109 -5.29 7.42 -1.63
C LEU A 109 -6.23 8.51 -1.11
N MET A 110 -7.54 8.22 -0.98
CA MET A 110 -8.48 9.16 -0.38
C MET A 110 -8.13 9.49 1.08
N VAL A 111 -7.64 8.51 1.86
CA VAL A 111 -7.18 8.76 3.23
C VAL A 111 -5.94 9.65 3.26
N ILE A 112 -5.00 9.42 2.34
CA ILE A 112 -3.82 10.28 2.21
C ILE A 112 -4.24 11.71 1.84
N GLU A 113 -5.12 11.89 0.84
CA GLU A 113 -5.59 13.21 0.43
C GLU A 113 -6.31 13.96 1.56
N LYS A 114 -7.23 13.30 2.27
CA LYS A 114 -7.91 13.91 3.43
C LYS A 114 -6.93 14.37 4.51
N THR A 115 -5.89 13.57 4.75
CA THR A 115 -4.85 13.87 5.75
C THR A 115 -3.95 15.02 5.28
N LYS A 116 -3.58 15.07 4.00
CA LYS A 116 -2.86 16.19 3.37
C LYS A 116 -3.63 17.50 3.51
N GLU A 117 -4.92 17.49 3.17
CA GLU A 117 -5.79 18.66 3.26
C GLU A 117 -5.87 19.19 4.69
N SER A 118 -6.12 18.30 5.65
CA SER A 118 -6.23 18.64 7.08
C SER A 118 -4.91 19.17 7.64
N GLY A 119 -3.78 18.57 7.24
CA GLY A 119 -2.43 18.97 7.65
C GLY A 119 -1.82 20.11 6.84
N LYS A 120 -2.51 20.59 5.79
CA LYS A 120 -2.00 21.57 4.81
C LYS A 120 -0.65 21.16 4.19
N ILE A 121 -0.46 19.86 3.96
CA ILE A 121 0.77 19.28 3.40
C ILE A 121 0.68 19.33 1.87
N LYS A 122 1.65 19.97 1.23
CA LYS A 122 1.60 20.29 -0.20
C LYS A 122 2.58 19.49 -1.07
N ASN A 123 3.56 18.84 -0.47
CA ASN A 123 4.64 18.13 -1.17
C ASN A 123 4.38 16.62 -1.27
N ILE A 124 3.11 16.22 -1.38
CA ILE A 124 2.70 14.83 -1.63
C ILE A 124 1.75 14.82 -2.83
N GLU A 125 1.95 13.90 -3.76
CA GLU A 125 1.08 13.63 -4.89
C GLU A 125 0.65 12.16 -4.86
N THR A 126 -0.66 11.88 -4.81
CA THR A 126 -1.17 10.51 -4.89
C THR A 126 -1.28 10.05 -6.34
N ILE A 127 -0.90 8.81 -6.60
CA ILE A 127 -1.06 8.18 -7.92
C ILE A 127 -1.77 6.84 -7.75
N LEU A 128 -2.86 6.65 -8.50
CA LEU A 128 -3.52 5.35 -8.60
C LEU A 128 -2.65 4.42 -9.47
N GLY A 129 -2.05 3.44 -8.80
CA GLY A 129 -1.29 2.38 -9.45
C GLY A 129 -2.19 1.26 -9.98
N SER A 130 -1.55 0.28 -10.60
CA SER A 130 -2.12 -1.00 -11.01
C SER A 130 -1.13 -2.11 -10.68
N GLU A 131 -1.56 -3.37 -10.81
CA GLU A 131 -0.70 -4.54 -10.59
C GLU A 131 0.58 -4.54 -11.47
N LYS A 132 0.58 -3.80 -12.57
CA LYS A 132 1.65 -3.80 -13.59
C LYS A 132 2.28 -2.43 -13.83
N SER A 133 1.76 -1.36 -13.25
CA SER A 133 2.23 -0.01 -13.52
C SER A 133 1.97 0.92 -12.35
N ILE A 134 2.99 1.72 -12.01
CA ILE A 134 2.96 2.76 -10.98
C ILE A 134 2.75 4.16 -11.56
N HIS A 135 2.67 4.29 -12.89
CA HIS A 135 2.38 5.53 -13.61
C HIS A 135 3.32 6.72 -13.27
N LEU A 136 4.55 6.43 -12.83
CA LEU A 136 5.56 7.46 -12.60
C LEU A 136 6.23 7.89 -13.91
N PRO A 137 6.58 9.18 -14.06
CA PRO A 137 7.44 9.63 -15.15
C PRO A 137 8.79 8.89 -15.15
N SER A 138 9.37 8.71 -16.33
CA SER A 138 10.71 8.10 -16.42
C SER A 138 11.79 9.02 -15.85
N ASN A 139 12.77 8.45 -15.13
CA ASN A 139 13.92 9.16 -14.56
C ASN A 139 13.55 10.35 -13.64
N SER A 140 12.43 10.28 -12.93
CA SER A 140 11.95 11.38 -12.06
C SER A 140 12.17 11.17 -10.57
N ILE A 141 12.71 10.03 -10.13
CA ILE A 141 12.75 9.61 -8.72
C ILE A 141 14.18 9.45 -8.24
N ASP A 142 14.51 10.03 -7.08
CA ASP A 142 15.79 9.89 -6.41
C ASP A 142 15.85 8.64 -5.52
N LYS A 143 14.73 8.28 -4.87
CA LYS A 143 14.63 7.15 -3.92
C LYS A 143 13.25 6.50 -3.95
N ILE A 144 13.20 5.21 -3.64
CA ILE A 144 11.96 4.43 -3.59
C ILE A 144 11.87 3.72 -2.24
N LEU A 145 10.68 3.75 -1.64
CA LEU A 145 10.25 2.87 -0.56
C LEU A 145 9.21 1.89 -1.11
N MET A 146 9.32 0.61 -0.74
CA MET A 146 8.44 -0.50 -1.14
C MET A 146 8.23 -1.44 0.05
#